data_AF-A0A3D0YB06-F1
#
_entry.id   AF-A0A3D0YB06-F1
#
_cell.length_a   1.000
_cell.length_b   1.000
_cell.length_c   1.000
_cell.angle_alpha   90.00
_cell.angle_beta   90.00
_cell.angle_gamma   90.00
#
_symmetry.space_group_name_H-M   'P 1'
#
loop_
_entity.id
_entity.type
_entity.pdbx_description
1 polymer ?
#
loop_
_entity_poly.entity_id
_entity_poly.type
_entity_poly.pdbx_seq_one_letter_code
_entity_poly.pdbx_strand_id
1 'polypeptide(L)'
;MNKGYIMIKPDGHPYLKEFEKIILNQGLEIEEMYYIDDWKTVCTEVNRHDLIKRDKKSYNEFFGHVWLNNYMFGNSAVVLIISKKDCNYKELLDLILYTKKQIRNSLNATKDGTFMIALDMKKVGLDSDYFEGYLKLVDDNNQQLFSEYLSRKAKWIAFYLPYVHCPDPNIIDNEIELNVLKKMDILSNENRISKSEWDLMKKFKSCEKININ
;
A
#
# COMPACT_ATOMS: atom_id res chain seq x y z
N MET A 1 24.57 -2.62 4.58
CA MET A 1 23.49 -2.02 5.40
C MET A 1 22.45 -3.10 5.59
N ASN A 2 22.29 -3.67 6.79
CA ASN A 2 21.33 -4.76 7.03
C ASN A 2 19.96 -4.19 7.40
N LYS A 3 19.36 -3.42 6.49
CA LYS A 3 18.08 -2.75 6.69
C LYS A 3 17.18 -2.99 5.49
N GLY A 4 15.91 -3.31 5.76
CA GLY A 4 14.85 -3.28 4.76
C GLY A 4 13.89 -2.14 5.06
N TYR A 5 12.76 -2.09 4.35
CA TYR A 5 11.73 -1.11 4.63
C TYR A 5 10.32 -1.68 4.45
N ILE A 6 9.37 -1.06 5.13
CA ILE A 6 7.94 -1.25 4.91
C ILE A 6 7.35 0.13 4.68
N MET A 7 6.70 0.33 3.53
CA MET A 7 5.92 1.53 3.26
C MET A 7 4.45 1.27 3.61
N ILE A 8 3.89 2.08 4.49
CA ILE A 8 2.47 2.11 4.78
C ILE A 8 1.81 3.09 3.81
N LYS A 9 0.88 2.57 3.01
CA LYS A 9 0.16 3.31 1.98
C LYS A 9 -1.01 4.11 2.58
N PRO A 10 -1.63 5.02 1.82
CA PRO A 10 -2.80 5.79 2.28
C PRO A 10 -3.91 4.96 2.93
N ASP A 11 -4.29 3.85 2.31
CA ASP A 11 -5.29 2.90 2.79
C ASP A 11 -4.90 2.20 4.12
N GLY A 12 -3.63 2.22 4.50
CA GLY A 12 -3.10 1.64 5.73
C GLY A 12 -3.17 2.54 6.97
N HIS A 13 -3.44 3.84 6.82
CA HIS A 13 -3.42 4.81 7.93
C HIS A 13 -4.36 4.48 9.11
N PRO A 14 -5.56 3.89 8.89
CA PRO A 14 -6.42 3.51 10.00
C PRO A 14 -5.86 2.45 10.94
N TYR A 15 -4.81 1.73 10.50
CA TYR A 15 -4.33 0.50 11.11
C TYR A 15 -2.88 0.59 11.62
N LEU A 16 -2.27 1.79 11.69
CA LEU A 16 -0.86 1.99 12.08
C LEU A 16 -0.49 1.27 13.39
N LYS A 17 -1.34 1.35 14.42
CA LYS A 17 -1.11 0.71 15.72
C LYS A 17 -1.08 -0.82 15.61
N GLU A 18 -1.93 -1.39 14.76
CA GLU A 18 -1.99 -2.82 14.53
C GLU A 18 -0.78 -3.29 13.73
N PHE A 19 -0.38 -2.53 12.71
CA PHE A 19 0.81 -2.82 11.90
C PHE A 19 2.08 -2.78 12.73
N GLU A 20 2.27 -1.75 13.57
CA GLU A 20 3.39 -1.67 14.50
C GLU A 20 3.45 -2.90 15.40
N LYS A 21 2.32 -3.29 16.00
CA LYS A 21 2.25 -4.49 16.84
C LYS A 21 2.67 -5.75 16.08
N ILE A 22 2.19 -5.92 14.85
CA ILE A 22 2.55 -7.09 14.03
C ILE A 22 4.04 -7.10 13.72
N ILE A 23 4.62 -5.95 13.32
CA ILE A 23 6.06 -5.80 13.04
C ILE A 23 6.89 -6.19 14.26
N LEU A 24 6.60 -5.58 15.42
CA LEU A 24 7.35 -5.83 16.65
C LEU A 24 7.21 -7.27 17.14
N ASN A 25 6.05 -7.90 16.96
CA ASN A 25 5.83 -9.31 17.31
C ASN A 25 6.65 -10.29 16.48
N GLN A 26 7.15 -9.89 15.29
CA GLN A 26 8.11 -10.70 14.51
C GLN A 26 9.56 -10.51 15.01
N GLY A 27 9.77 -9.71 16.07
CA GLY A 27 11.08 -9.34 16.57
C GLY A 27 11.87 -8.48 15.57
N LEU A 28 11.17 -7.70 14.75
CA LEU A 28 11.72 -6.64 13.92
C LEU A 28 11.80 -5.34 14.73
N GLU A 29 12.78 -4.50 14.43
CA GLU A 29 12.95 -3.17 15.01
C GLU A 29 12.58 -2.11 13.95
N ILE A 30 11.80 -1.10 14.34
CA ILE A 30 11.55 0.10 13.53
C ILE A 30 12.60 1.13 13.93
N GLU A 31 13.65 1.30 13.13
CA GLU A 31 14.76 2.18 13.46
C GLU A 31 14.48 3.64 13.14
N GLU A 32 13.89 3.89 11.98
CA GLU A 32 13.63 5.22 11.44
C GLU A 32 12.29 5.21 10.72
N MET A 33 11.67 6.39 10.65
CA MET A 33 10.34 6.58 10.08
C MET A 33 10.36 7.89 9.29
N TYR A 34 9.75 7.91 8.11
CA TYR A 34 9.77 9.07 7.22
C TYR A 34 8.40 9.32 6.58
N TYR A 35 8.00 10.59 6.49
CA TYR A 35 6.80 11.02 5.77
C TYR A 35 7.00 10.89 4.25
N ILE A 36 5.90 10.60 3.55
CA ILE A 36 5.77 10.80 2.11
C ILE A 36 4.51 11.64 1.90
N ASP A 37 4.67 12.86 1.37
CA ASP A 37 3.52 13.75 1.09
C ASP A 37 2.93 13.56 -0.32
N ASP A 38 3.73 12.99 -1.25
CA ASP A 38 3.30 12.63 -2.61
C ASP A 38 3.51 11.13 -2.90
N TRP A 39 2.69 10.32 -2.24
CA TRP A 39 2.73 8.87 -2.33
C TRP A 39 2.54 8.37 -3.76
N LYS A 40 1.64 8.97 -4.54
CA LYS A 40 1.39 8.60 -5.93
C LYS A 40 2.68 8.63 -6.76
N THR A 41 3.44 9.72 -6.66
CA THR A 41 4.69 9.88 -7.40
C THR A 41 5.74 8.90 -6.89
N VAL A 42 5.92 8.80 -5.57
CA VAL A 42 6.88 7.87 -4.95
C VAL A 42 6.56 6.41 -5.31
N CYS A 43 5.30 6.00 -5.21
CA CYS A 43 4.86 4.64 -5.53
C CYS A 43 5.15 4.29 -7.00
N THR A 44 4.94 5.24 -7.92
CA THR A 44 5.22 5.07 -9.34
C THR A 44 6.73 4.89 -9.59
N GLU A 45 7.57 5.73 -8.98
CA GLU A 45 9.03 5.66 -9.16
C GLU A 45 9.64 4.40 -8.54
N VAL A 46 9.20 4.03 -7.33
CA VAL A 46 9.64 2.80 -6.64
C VAL A 46 9.34 1.56 -7.51
N ASN A 47 8.15 1.50 -8.11
CA ASN A 47 7.74 0.36 -8.95
C ASN A 47 8.20 0.47 -10.41
N ARG A 48 8.88 1.56 -10.81
CA ARG A 48 9.16 1.86 -12.23
C ARG A 48 9.92 0.75 -12.96
N HIS A 49 10.90 0.16 -12.28
CA HIS A 49 11.74 -0.93 -12.80
C HIS A 49 10.93 -2.17 -13.20
N ASP A 50 9.81 -2.41 -12.53
CA ASP A 50 8.87 -3.48 -12.82
C ASP A 50 7.78 -3.05 -13.80
N LEU A 51 7.25 -1.83 -13.66
CA LEU A 51 6.17 -1.31 -14.50
C LEU A 51 6.52 -1.32 -15.99
N ILE A 52 7.79 -1.05 -16.34
CA ILE A 52 8.26 -1.04 -17.74
C ILE A 52 8.17 -2.43 -18.40
N LYS A 53 8.18 -3.51 -17.60
CA LYS A 53 8.14 -4.90 -18.09
C LYS A 53 6.71 -5.47 -18.12
N ARG A 54 5.73 -4.75 -17.56
CA ARG A 54 4.35 -5.24 -17.42
C ARG A 54 3.58 -5.10 -18.73
N ASP A 55 2.63 -6.01 -18.92
CA ASP A 55 1.63 -5.86 -19.98
C ASP A 55 0.70 -4.67 -19.70
N LYS A 56 -0.03 -4.22 -20.74
CA LYS A 56 -0.96 -3.09 -20.66
C LYS A 56 -2.01 -3.28 -19.56
N LYS A 57 -2.46 -4.53 -19.36
CA LYS A 57 -3.45 -4.90 -18.37
C LYS A 57 -2.94 -4.62 -16.94
N SER A 58 -1.80 -5.19 -16.59
CA SER A 58 -1.16 -5.05 -15.27
C SER A 58 -0.70 -3.62 -15.02
N TYR A 59 -0.30 -2.89 -16.07
CA TYR A 59 -0.01 -1.45 -16.00
C TYR A 59 -1.26 -0.67 -15.58
N ASN A 60 -2.40 -0.87 -16.25
CA ASN A 60 -3.65 -0.19 -15.92
C ASN A 60 -4.18 -0.57 -14.54
N GLU A 61 -4.02 -1.82 -14.11
CA GLU A 61 -4.37 -2.21 -12.74
C GLU A 61 -3.56 -1.44 -11.70
N PHE A 62 -2.24 -1.31 -11.91
CA PHE A 62 -1.40 -0.52 -11.01
C PHE A 62 -1.88 0.93 -10.91
N PHE A 63 -2.08 1.61 -12.05
CA PHE A 63 -2.52 3.01 -12.04
C PHE A 63 -3.96 3.18 -11.54
N GLY A 64 -4.84 2.19 -11.77
CA GLY A 64 -6.18 2.16 -11.19
C GLY A 64 -6.13 2.09 -9.66
N HIS A 65 -5.27 1.22 -9.11
CA HIS A 65 -5.04 1.13 -7.66
C HIS A 65 -4.48 2.44 -7.08
N VAL A 66 -3.48 3.03 -7.74
CA VAL A 66 -2.87 4.30 -7.31
C VAL A 66 -3.90 5.43 -7.34
N TRP A 67 -4.68 5.55 -8.41
CA TRP A 67 -5.76 6.53 -8.51
C TRP A 67 -6.78 6.34 -7.39
N LEU A 68 -7.23 5.10 -7.16
CA LEU A 68 -8.24 4.78 -6.16
C LEU A 68 -7.78 5.11 -4.75
N ASN A 69 -6.55 4.73 -4.40
CA ASN A 69 -5.97 5.05 -3.09
C ASN A 69 -5.91 6.56 -2.87
N ASN A 70 -5.40 7.30 -3.86
CA ASN A 70 -5.31 8.74 -3.78
C ASN A 70 -6.70 9.40 -3.64
N TYR A 71 -7.70 8.91 -4.38
CA TYR A 71 -9.06 9.45 -4.34
C TYR A 71 -9.75 9.20 -2.99
N MET A 72 -9.57 8.02 -2.40
CA MET A 72 -10.29 7.59 -1.20
C MET A 72 -9.58 7.94 0.12
N PHE A 73 -8.25 7.88 0.14
CA PHE A 73 -7.45 7.90 1.37
C PHE A 73 -6.39 9.01 1.37
N GLY A 74 -6.32 9.82 0.31
CA GLY A 74 -5.34 10.88 0.15
C GLY A 74 -3.99 10.39 -0.38
N ASN A 75 -3.02 11.31 -0.40
CA ASN A 75 -1.73 11.10 -1.06
C ASN A 75 -0.55 10.96 -0.08
N SER A 76 -0.80 10.86 1.22
CA SER A 76 0.26 10.71 2.21
C SER A 76 0.56 9.23 2.50
N ALA A 77 1.80 8.94 2.87
CA ALA A 77 2.26 7.61 3.25
C ALA A 77 3.42 7.72 4.25
N VAL A 78 3.88 6.57 4.76
CA VAL A 78 5.02 6.49 5.68
C VAL A 78 5.97 5.40 5.23
N VAL A 79 7.27 5.67 5.29
CA VAL A 79 8.31 4.64 5.19
C VAL A 79 8.85 4.31 6.57
N LEU A 80 8.82 3.04 6.94
CA LEU A 80 9.48 2.48 8.11
C LEU A 80 10.76 1.80 7.67
N ILE A 81 11.90 2.20 8.23
CA ILE A 81 13.17 1.50 8.07
C ILE A 81 13.25 0.40 9.12
N ILE A 82 13.40 -0.82 8.65
CA ILE A 82 13.30 -2.04 9.44
C ILE A 82 14.65 -2.72 9.56
N SER A 83 14.99 -3.17 10.76
CA SER A 83 16.15 -4.00 11.02
C SER A 83 15.82 -5.15 11.96
N LYS A 84 16.80 -6.05 12.14
CA LYS A 84 16.75 -7.12 13.13
C LYS A 84 18.17 -7.53 13.52
N LYS A 85 18.40 -7.68 14.82
CA LYS A 85 19.66 -8.19 15.37
C LYS A 85 19.82 -9.67 15.05
N ASP A 86 21.07 -10.10 14.93
CA ASP A 86 21.44 -11.52 14.82
C ASP A 86 20.79 -12.27 13.62
N CYS A 87 20.55 -11.57 12.51
CA CYS A 87 20.11 -12.18 11.25
C CYS A 87 20.92 -11.65 10.07
N ASN A 88 21.04 -12.45 9.01
CA ASN A 88 21.61 -11.98 7.75
C ASN A 88 20.57 -11.22 6.92
N TYR A 89 21.03 -10.55 5.87
CA TYR A 89 20.17 -9.66 5.09
C TYR A 89 19.04 -10.37 4.34
N LYS A 90 19.28 -11.57 3.84
CA LYS A 90 18.24 -12.36 3.17
C LYS A 90 17.16 -12.77 4.16
N GLU A 91 17.54 -13.25 5.34
CA GLU A 91 16.62 -13.58 6.43
C GLU A 91 15.78 -12.38 6.87
N LEU A 92 16.39 -11.19 6.95
CA LEU A 92 15.66 -9.95 7.22
C LEU A 92 14.58 -9.68 6.16
N LEU A 93 14.93 -9.76 4.88
CA LEU A 93 13.97 -9.50 3.79
C LEU A 93 12.86 -10.56 3.75
N ASP A 94 13.18 -11.83 3.98
CA ASP A 94 12.21 -12.91 4.08
C ASP A 94 11.22 -12.66 5.24
N LEU A 95 11.72 -12.18 6.38
CA LEU A 95 10.88 -11.85 7.54
C LEU A 95 10.03 -10.59 7.30
N ILE A 96 10.56 -9.57 6.62
CA ILE A 96 9.79 -8.40 6.20
C ILE A 96 8.65 -8.81 5.26
N LEU A 97 8.93 -9.68 4.28
CA LEU A 97 7.91 -10.20 3.39
C LEU A 97 6.85 -11.00 4.14
N TYR A 98 7.27 -11.86 5.06
CA TYR A 98 6.35 -12.60 5.93
C TYR A 98 5.47 -11.64 6.73
N THR A 99 6.06 -10.58 7.28
CA THR A 99 5.34 -9.52 8.01
C THR A 99 4.33 -8.79 7.13
N LYS A 100 4.69 -8.44 5.87
CA LYS A 100 3.76 -7.90 4.86
C LYS A 100 2.55 -8.81 4.67
N LYS A 101 2.77 -10.13 4.58
CA LYS A 101 1.68 -11.12 4.45
C LYS A 101 0.84 -11.19 5.72
N GLN A 102 1.43 -11.17 6.91
CA GLN A 102 0.70 -11.16 8.18
C GLN A 102 -0.15 -9.90 8.34
N ILE A 103 0.37 -8.73 8.00
CA ILE A 103 -0.40 -7.47 7.99
C ILE A 103 -1.62 -7.60 7.09
N ARG A 104 -1.42 -8.02 5.83
CA ARG A 104 -2.53 -8.20 4.88
C ARG A 104 -3.54 -9.23 5.36
N ASN A 105 -3.09 -10.30 6.01
CA ASN A 105 -3.96 -11.34 6.53
C ASN A 105 -4.69 -10.95 7.82
N SER A 106 -4.09 -10.11 8.67
CA SER A 106 -4.74 -9.61 9.90
C SER A 106 -5.98 -8.76 9.61
N LEU A 107 -5.95 -8.06 8.47
CA LEU A 107 -7.07 -7.28 7.97
C LEU A 107 -7.97 -8.07 7.01
N ASN A 108 -7.58 -9.31 6.66
CA ASN A 108 -8.44 -10.26 5.96
C ASN A 108 -9.39 -10.95 6.95
N ALA A 109 -10.20 -10.16 7.65
CA ALA A 109 -11.52 -10.65 8.06
C ALA A 109 -12.39 -10.74 6.80
N THR A 110 -12.15 -11.79 6.01
CA THR A 110 -13.03 -12.35 4.97
C THR A 110 -14.34 -12.92 5.56
N LYS A 111 -14.87 -12.28 6.61
CA LYS A 111 -16.21 -12.52 7.16
C LYS A 111 -17.01 -11.24 7.41
N ASP A 112 -16.40 -10.08 7.66
CA ASP A 112 -17.14 -8.87 8.09
C ASP A 112 -16.55 -7.53 7.56
N GLY A 113 -16.39 -7.41 6.23
CA GLY A 113 -16.41 -6.07 5.60
C GLY A 113 -15.07 -5.38 5.31
N THR A 114 -14.21 -5.98 4.48
CA THR A 114 -13.31 -5.18 3.64
C THR A 114 -14.04 -4.82 2.34
N PHE A 115 -14.11 -3.52 2.05
CA PHE A 115 -14.74 -2.96 0.86
C PHE A 115 -14.00 -3.42 -0.41
N MET A 116 -14.62 -4.30 -1.19
CA MET A 116 -14.23 -4.49 -2.59
C MET A 116 -14.73 -3.29 -3.38
N ILE A 117 -13.82 -2.60 -4.08
CA ILE A 117 -14.19 -1.44 -4.88
C ILE A 117 -14.12 -1.82 -6.35
N ALA A 118 -15.27 -1.78 -7.02
CA ALA A 118 -15.33 -1.94 -8.46
C ALA A 118 -15.15 -0.58 -9.15
N LEU A 119 -14.08 -0.45 -9.93
CA LEU A 119 -13.74 0.78 -10.64
C LEU A 119 -14.06 0.65 -12.13
N ASP A 120 -14.69 1.67 -12.68
CA ASP A 120 -14.89 1.81 -14.12
C ASP A 120 -13.65 2.44 -14.75
N MET A 121 -12.90 1.61 -15.48
CA MET A 121 -11.58 1.97 -15.99
C MET A 121 -11.65 3.10 -17.03
N LYS A 122 -12.77 3.25 -17.76
CA LYS A 122 -12.94 4.35 -18.71
C LYS A 122 -13.01 5.71 -18.01
N LYS A 123 -13.67 5.78 -16.84
CA LYS A 123 -13.80 7.04 -16.08
C LYS A 123 -12.48 7.55 -15.53
N VAL A 124 -11.51 6.67 -15.32
CA VAL A 124 -10.17 7.02 -14.85
C VAL A 124 -9.15 7.16 -15.98
N GLY A 125 -9.60 7.14 -17.24
CA GLY A 125 -8.74 7.32 -18.42
C GLY A 125 -7.80 6.16 -18.71
N LEU A 126 -8.05 4.97 -18.13
CA LEU A 126 -7.22 3.79 -18.30
C LEU A 126 -7.97 2.79 -19.19
N ASP A 127 -7.68 2.79 -20.49
CA ASP A 127 -8.30 1.83 -21.40
C ASP A 127 -7.63 0.47 -21.25
N SER A 128 -8.39 -0.51 -20.77
CA SER A 128 -7.92 -1.87 -20.51
C SER A 128 -8.60 -2.87 -21.45
N ASP A 129 -7.97 -4.00 -21.74
CA ASP A 129 -8.54 -5.01 -22.64
C ASP A 129 -9.63 -5.88 -21.96
N TYR A 130 -10.15 -5.39 -20.83
CA TYR A 130 -11.21 -6.05 -20.07
C TYR A 130 -12.54 -6.06 -20.81
N PHE A 131 -13.29 -7.14 -20.63
CA PHE A 131 -14.63 -7.27 -21.16
C PHE A 131 -15.57 -6.24 -20.52
N GLU A 132 -16.37 -5.58 -21.35
CA GLU A 132 -17.41 -4.68 -20.87
C GLU A 132 -18.61 -5.46 -20.36
N GLY A 133 -18.97 -5.25 -19.09
CA GLY A 133 -20.07 -5.94 -18.45
C GLY A 133 -20.87 -5.03 -17.52
N TYR A 134 -21.88 -5.62 -16.90
CA TYR A 134 -22.64 -5.02 -15.81
C TYR A 134 -22.14 -5.59 -14.50
N LEU A 135 -22.11 -4.77 -13.45
CA LEU A 135 -21.93 -5.29 -12.10
C LEU A 135 -23.26 -5.86 -11.61
N LYS A 136 -23.21 -6.98 -10.89
CA LYS A 136 -24.37 -7.55 -10.21
C LYS A 136 -24.01 -7.71 -8.74
N LEU A 137 -24.78 -7.09 -7.86
CA LEU A 137 -24.76 -7.42 -6.43
C LEU A 137 -25.73 -8.57 -6.21
N VAL A 138 -25.23 -9.66 -5.66
CA VAL A 138 -26.01 -10.84 -5.34
C VAL A 138 -25.89 -11.18 -3.86
N ASP A 139 -26.92 -11.80 -3.31
CA ASP A 139 -26.86 -12.44 -1.99
C ASP A 139 -26.15 -13.80 -2.05
N ASP A 140 -26.04 -14.46 -0.91
CA ASP A 140 -25.44 -15.80 -0.78
C ASP A 140 -26.18 -16.87 -1.61
N ASN A 141 -27.41 -16.61 -2.04
CA ASN A 141 -28.24 -17.47 -2.89
C ASN A 141 -28.19 -17.06 -4.37
N ASN A 142 -27.27 -16.17 -4.77
CA ASN A 142 -27.16 -15.58 -6.10
C ASN A 142 -28.37 -14.74 -6.57
N GLN A 143 -29.28 -14.38 -5.66
CA GLN A 143 -30.40 -13.48 -5.92
C GLN A 143 -29.92 -12.03 -5.97
N GLN A 144 -30.42 -11.27 -6.94
CA GLN A 144 -29.98 -9.90 -7.16
C GLN A 144 -30.53 -8.97 -6.05
N LEU A 145 -29.64 -8.29 -5.34
CA LEU A 145 -30.01 -7.44 -4.20
C LEU A 145 -30.43 -6.02 -4.61
N PHE A 146 -29.81 -5.42 -5.63
CA PHE A 146 -30.14 -4.07 -6.14
C PHE A 146 -29.74 -3.92 -7.62
N SER A 147 -30.52 -3.18 -8.43
CA SER A 147 -30.32 -3.08 -9.89
C SER A 147 -30.02 -1.66 -10.41
N GLU A 148 -30.47 -0.60 -9.74
CA GLU A 148 -30.52 0.73 -10.36
C GLU A 148 -29.13 1.37 -10.55
N TYR A 149 -28.24 1.28 -9.56
CA TYR A 149 -26.88 1.87 -9.62
C TYR A 149 -25.86 1.06 -10.46
N LEU A 150 -26.20 -0.18 -10.81
CA LEU A 150 -25.31 -1.12 -11.52
C LEU A 150 -25.76 -1.41 -12.95
N SER A 151 -26.80 -0.70 -13.41
CA SER A 151 -27.42 -0.81 -14.73
C SER A 151 -26.58 -0.28 -15.89
N ARG A 152 -25.30 0.07 -15.65
CA ARG A 152 -24.40 0.59 -16.69
C ARG A 152 -23.39 -0.46 -17.14
N LYS A 153 -23.25 -0.60 -18.45
CA LYS A 153 -22.20 -1.39 -19.07
C LYS A 153 -20.88 -0.60 -19.00
N ALA A 154 -19.86 -1.19 -18.40
CA ALA A 154 -18.53 -0.60 -18.32
C ALA A 154 -17.44 -1.67 -18.22
N LYS A 155 -16.17 -1.25 -18.32
CA LYS A 155 -15.00 -2.11 -18.06
C LYS A 155 -14.70 -2.04 -16.57
N TRP A 156 -15.27 -2.97 -15.81
CA TRP A 156 -15.13 -3.01 -14.36
C TRP A 156 -13.91 -3.83 -13.92
N ILE A 157 -13.12 -3.31 -13.00
CA ILE A 157 -12.07 -4.05 -12.30
C ILE A 157 -12.32 -3.95 -10.80
N ALA A 158 -12.26 -5.09 -10.11
CA ALA A 158 -12.33 -5.15 -8.66
C ALA A 158 -10.94 -4.91 -8.05
N PHE A 159 -10.86 -3.94 -7.14
CA PHE A 159 -9.65 -3.63 -6.40
C PHE A 159 -9.80 -4.02 -4.92
N TYR A 160 -8.69 -4.48 -4.37
CA TYR A 160 -8.48 -4.68 -2.94
C TYR A 160 -7.44 -3.68 -2.46
N LEU A 161 -7.51 -3.35 -1.17
CA LEU A 161 -6.61 -2.43 -0.49
C LEU A 161 -5.47 -3.24 0.15
N PRO A 162 -4.23 -3.17 -0.36
CA PRO A 162 -3.11 -3.96 0.13
C PRO A 162 -2.42 -3.36 1.35
N TYR A 163 -2.75 -2.12 1.74
CA TYR A 163 -2.33 -1.36 2.92
C TYR A 163 -0.83 -1.03 3.07
N VAL A 164 0.04 -1.94 2.65
CA VAL A 164 1.49 -1.84 2.80
C VAL A 164 2.21 -2.32 1.54
N HIS A 165 3.39 -1.75 1.30
CA HIS A 165 4.36 -2.16 0.29
C HIS A 165 5.68 -2.51 0.96
N CYS A 166 6.27 -3.61 0.50
CA CYS A 166 7.69 -3.87 0.60
C CYS A 166 8.05 -4.68 -0.65
N PRO A 167 9.29 -4.56 -1.16
CA PRO A 167 9.73 -5.37 -2.28
C PRO A 167 9.58 -6.85 -1.95
N ASP A 168 9.46 -7.67 -2.98
CA ASP A 168 9.53 -9.12 -2.84
C ASP A 168 10.95 -9.53 -2.36
N PRO A 169 11.21 -10.78 -1.92
CA PRO A 169 12.44 -11.15 -1.22
C PRO A 169 13.61 -11.29 -2.20
N ASN A 170 13.88 -10.21 -2.92
CA ASN A 170 14.98 -10.02 -3.83
C ASN A 170 15.78 -8.82 -3.30
N ILE A 171 17.03 -9.10 -2.93
CA ILE A 171 17.98 -8.11 -2.44
C ILE A 171 18.12 -6.95 -3.43
N ILE A 172 18.17 -7.25 -4.73
CA ILE A 172 18.38 -6.26 -5.79
C ILE A 172 17.19 -5.29 -5.84
N ASP A 173 15.96 -5.80 -5.81
CA ASP A 173 14.77 -4.95 -5.89
C ASP A 173 14.68 -4.06 -4.64
N ASN A 174 15.00 -4.58 -3.46
CA ASN A 174 15.04 -3.77 -2.24
C ASN A 174 16.11 -2.67 -2.28
N GLU A 175 17.30 -2.95 -2.83
CA GLU A 175 18.34 -1.95 -3.01
C GLU A 175 17.96 -0.89 -4.04
N ILE A 176 17.32 -1.28 -5.15
CA ILE A 176 16.81 -0.36 -6.18
C ILE A 176 15.78 0.58 -5.55
N GLU A 177 14.77 0.04 -4.88
CA GLU A 177 13.68 0.82 -4.30
C GLU A 177 14.16 1.74 -3.18
N LEU A 178 15.03 1.28 -2.27
CA LEU A 178 15.66 2.13 -1.24
C LEU A 178 16.48 3.26 -1.86
N ASN A 179 17.21 3.00 -2.95
CA ASN A 179 17.96 4.04 -3.66
C ASN A 179 17.04 5.06 -4.33
N VAL A 180 15.87 4.65 -4.83
CA VAL A 180 14.84 5.58 -5.32
C VAL A 180 14.37 6.49 -4.18
N LEU A 181 14.00 5.92 -3.02
CA LEU A 181 13.56 6.70 -1.86
C LEU A 181 14.61 7.72 -1.40
N LYS A 182 15.90 7.36 -1.42
CA LYS A 182 17.00 8.29 -1.13
C LYS A 182 17.13 9.40 -2.17
N LYS A 183 17.07 9.06 -3.46
CA LYS A 183 17.19 10.04 -4.55
C LYS A 183 16.02 11.03 -4.58
N MET A 184 14.85 10.59 -4.12
CA MET A 184 13.65 11.43 -3.98
C MET A 184 13.62 12.20 -2.66
N ASP A 185 14.70 12.18 -1.87
CA ASP A 185 14.83 12.87 -0.58
C ASP A 185 13.77 12.44 0.47
N ILE A 186 13.20 11.24 0.34
CA ILE A 186 12.25 10.72 1.33
C ILE A 186 12.97 10.32 2.63
N LEU A 187 14.16 9.71 2.50
CA LEU A 187 14.98 9.28 3.64
C LEU A 187 15.91 10.40 4.12
N SER A 188 15.33 11.58 4.37
CA SER A 188 16.03 12.80 4.79
C SER A 188 15.58 13.26 6.17
N ASN A 189 16.36 14.13 6.82
CA ASN A 189 16.04 14.61 8.17
C ASN A 189 14.77 15.46 8.17
N GLU A 190 14.49 16.16 7.08
CA GLU A 190 13.34 17.03 6.84
C GLU A 190 12.02 16.25 6.80
N ASN A 191 12.09 14.96 6.43
CA ASN A 191 10.96 14.05 6.37
C ASN A 191 10.92 13.08 7.54
N ARG A 192 11.89 13.12 8.46
CA ARG A 192 11.99 12.19 9.57
C ARG A 192 10.85 12.40 10.57
N ILE A 193 10.19 11.31 10.94
CA ILE A 193 9.11 11.26 11.92
C ILE A 193 9.71 10.95 13.29
N SER A 194 9.44 11.80 14.27
CA SER A 194 9.77 11.55 15.67
C SER A 194 8.84 10.51 16.31
N LYS A 195 9.26 9.91 17.42
CA LYS A 195 8.40 8.97 18.16
C LYS A 195 7.07 9.61 18.61
N SER A 196 7.10 10.87 19.04
CA SER A 196 5.90 11.61 19.42
C SER A 196 4.93 11.81 18.25
N GLU A 197 5.44 12.17 17.07
CA GLU A 197 4.61 12.30 15.87
C GLU A 197 4.01 10.96 15.47
N TRP A 198 4.81 9.88 15.49
CA TRP A 198 4.32 8.54 15.22
C TRP A 198 3.21 8.10 16.18
N ASP A 199 3.35 8.40 17.47
CA ASP A 199 2.31 8.13 18.46
C ASP A 199 1.03 8.96 18.21
N LEU A 200 1.15 10.21 17.75
CA LEU A 200 0.01 11.03 17.33
C LEU A 200 -0.65 10.47 16.07
N MET A 201 0.12 10.07 15.06
CA MET A 201 -0.38 9.46 13.83
C MET A 201 -1.18 8.19 14.13
N LYS A 202 -0.67 7.31 15.01
CA LYS A 202 -1.40 6.13 15.48
C LYS A 202 -2.68 6.48 16.23
N LYS A 203 -2.67 7.56 17.03
CA LYS A 203 -3.85 8.03 17.78
C LYS A 203 -4.92 8.58 16.85
N PHE A 204 -4.54 9.38 15.86
CA PHE A 204 -5.44 10.07 14.94
C PHE A 204 -5.73 9.29 13.65
N LYS A 205 -5.07 8.15 13.43
CA LYS A 205 -5.26 7.31 12.24
C LYS A 205 -4.99 8.06 10.92
N SER A 206 -3.99 8.94 10.94
CA SER A 206 -3.61 9.78 9.81
C SER A 206 -2.09 9.84 9.70
N CYS A 207 -1.58 9.89 8.47
CA CYS A 207 -0.16 10.10 8.19
C CYS A 207 0.14 11.48 7.59
N GLU A 208 -0.80 12.42 7.66
CA GLU A 208 -0.53 13.80 7.29
C GLU A 208 0.54 14.40 8.20
N LYS A 209 1.46 15.16 7.61
CA LYS A 209 2.52 15.86 8.34
C LYS A 209 1.91 16.86 9.31
N ILE A 210 2.13 16.64 10.61
CA ILE A 210 1.60 17.51 11.66
C ILE A 210 2.62 18.64 11.90
N ASN A 211 2.31 19.84 11.44
CA ASN A 211 3.08 21.03 11.79
C ASN A 211 2.73 21.44 13.22
N ILE A 212 3.55 21.05 14.19
CA ILE A 212 3.45 21.55 15.56
C ILE A 212 4.20 22.88 15.62
N ASN A 213 3.45 23.98 15.62
CA ASN A 213 3.97 25.33 15.88
C ASN A 213 4.24 25.53 17.38
#